data_AF-A0AA39QZY2-F1
#
_entry.id   AF-A0AA39QZY2-F1
#
_cell.length_a   1.000
_cell.length_b   1.000
_cell.length_c   1.000
_cell.angle_alpha   90.00
_cell.angle_beta   90.00
_cell.angle_gamma   90.00
#
_symmetry.space_group_name_H-M   'P 1'
#
loop_
_entity.id
_entity.type
_entity.pdbx_description
1 polymer ?
#
loop_
_entity_poly.entity_id
_entity_poly.type
_entity_poly.pdbx_seq_one_letter_code
_entity_poly.pdbx_strand_id
1 'polypeptide(L)'
;MSTGRVVPSAISGSFEATIALAAANFDFSLVKIEAPTEYQGLGLSLSNKRSNEAEDGQIHVTARKLGALFADAIPRTTELYHAYGLRASEIAKSEPDNPKGTKRDGMFADHLGADGTSIWAAATSGETAIALHLLACLLARMWSHAEAVSIWVEFIEERKRVISRPNQQDVLSVLALQSSRISLSRSQIAAWDASARAWLQTADEVKRIQQTQLILILNNIGASVDPKPFLYESVLEAWTTSLIGMENLLKGTNQSVKNGASLLGLASWHLYPDMLVLGKATQKVTQNDGLIPAGTLVIIGLHNRDPEQHGIFWSLPLAFLRFYGDPVSITRCVNQETSRVTIEQLLLVCLGALIGPWISQNSMSESAINFVGLLGKAILKEDDTASESSWPLLLGSQAEQFIQTKKEWRKESWQLIAAGMRRYTRFLPRTSQRFFGFLRPMNLLKTMEKEQRITFLRQICQKRYPQSAPRMVIQYLNKLPFGPEQYEYASVTPITSFRNVPKRQSDGSIP
;
A
#
# COMPACT_ATOMS: atom_id res chain seq x y z
N MET A 1 -57.96 -47.68 12.18
CA MET A 1 -56.53 -47.45 11.89
C MET A 1 -56.43 -46.24 10.97
N SER A 2 -55.89 -45.13 11.48
CA SER A 2 -55.66 -43.91 10.70
C SER A 2 -54.17 -43.61 10.76
N THR A 3 -53.47 -43.84 9.65
CA THR A 3 -52.05 -43.51 9.50
C THR A 3 -51.95 -42.04 9.12
N GLY A 4 -51.68 -41.19 10.12
CA GLY A 4 -51.37 -39.78 9.92
C GLY A 4 -50.07 -39.60 9.15
N ARG A 5 -50.16 -38.86 8.05
CA ARG A 5 -49.08 -38.52 7.12
C ARG A 5 -48.14 -37.52 7.80
N VAL A 6 -46.91 -37.93 8.12
CA VAL A 6 -45.86 -37.03 8.62
C VAL A 6 -45.20 -36.33 7.43
N VAL A 7 -45.37 -35.02 7.35
CA VAL A 7 -44.66 -34.14 6.40
C VAL A 7 -43.36 -33.69 7.08
N PRO A 8 -42.17 -33.80 6.43
CA PRO A 8 -40.91 -33.43 7.06
C PRO A 8 -40.65 -31.92 6.91
N SER A 9 -40.89 -31.17 7.98
CA SER A 9 -40.36 -29.81 8.18
C SER A 9 -38.94 -29.89 8.74
N ALA A 10 -37.97 -30.26 7.90
CA ALA A 10 -36.57 -30.50 8.32
C ALA A 10 -35.56 -29.40 7.91
N ILE A 11 -35.99 -28.29 7.30
CA ILE A 11 -35.07 -27.26 6.79
C ILE A 11 -34.93 -26.06 7.74
N SER A 12 -35.92 -25.78 8.60
CA SER A 12 -35.85 -24.66 9.55
C SER A 12 -35.10 -25.00 10.84
N GLY A 13 -34.97 -26.29 11.18
CA GLY A 13 -34.41 -26.73 12.46
C GLY A 13 -32.89 -26.81 12.50
N SER A 14 -32.20 -26.90 11.36
CA SER A 14 -30.74 -27.03 11.34
C SER A 14 -30.03 -25.72 11.70
N PHE A 15 -30.55 -24.58 11.26
CA PHE A 15 -29.94 -23.28 11.54
C PHE A 15 -30.12 -22.88 13.02
N GLU A 16 -31.34 -23.02 13.54
CA GLU A 16 -31.64 -22.75 14.96
C GLU A 16 -30.95 -23.75 15.90
N ALA A 17 -30.87 -25.03 15.54
CA ALA A 17 -30.13 -26.02 16.33
C ALA A 17 -28.62 -25.79 16.31
N THR A 18 -28.04 -25.35 15.18
CA THR A 18 -26.61 -25.00 15.10
C THR A 18 -26.28 -23.78 15.97
N ILE A 19 -27.20 -22.80 16.04
CA ILE A 19 -27.07 -21.60 16.89
C ILE A 19 -27.28 -21.96 18.37
N ALA A 20 -28.22 -22.87 18.69
CA ALA A 20 -28.42 -23.37 20.04
C ALA A 20 -27.23 -24.21 20.56
N LEU A 21 -26.58 -24.98 19.67
CA LEU A 21 -25.36 -25.73 19.99
C LEU A 21 -24.15 -24.80 20.17
N ALA A 22 -24.02 -23.71 19.40
CA ALA A 22 -22.97 -22.70 19.55
C ALA A 22 -22.91 -22.07 20.96
N ALA A 23 -23.99 -22.18 21.73
CA ALA A 23 -24.14 -21.61 23.06
C ALA A 23 -23.55 -22.47 24.19
N ALA A 24 -23.47 -23.80 24.04
CA ALA A 24 -23.00 -24.71 25.09
C ALA A 24 -21.52 -25.07 24.89
N ASN A 25 -20.57 -24.31 25.47
CA ASN A 25 -19.12 -24.58 25.41
C ASN A 25 -18.64 -25.06 24.03
N PHE A 26 -19.14 -24.41 22.99
CA PHE A 26 -18.98 -24.89 21.64
C PHE A 26 -17.57 -24.61 21.14
N ASP A 27 -16.89 -25.67 20.70
CA ASP A 27 -15.62 -25.51 20.02
C ASP A 27 -15.89 -24.97 18.62
N PHE A 28 -15.68 -23.65 18.46
CA PHE A 28 -15.87 -22.95 17.19
C PHE A 28 -14.96 -23.46 16.07
N SER A 29 -13.99 -24.35 16.37
CA SER A 29 -13.22 -25.06 15.35
C SER A 29 -13.98 -26.20 14.67
N LEU A 30 -15.06 -26.73 15.25
CA LEU A 30 -15.72 -27.97 14.79
C LEU A 30 -16.86 -27.75 13.79
N VAL A 31 -17.37 -26.53 13.61
CA VAL A 31 -18.44 -26.25 12.64
C VAL A 31 -17.86 -25.63 11.38
N LYS A 32 -18.01 -26.38 10.29
CA LYS A 32 -17.69 -25.96 8.95
C LYS A 32 -18.96 -25.99 8.11
N ILE A 33 -19.27 -24.86 7.51
CA ILE A 33 -20.34 -24.75 6.52
C ILE A 33 -19.69 -24.86 5.14
N GLU A 34 -20.37 -25.52 4.22
CA GLU A 34 -19.93 -25.55 2.83
C GLU A 34 -19.93 -24.12 2.27
N ALA A 35 -18.80 -23.70 1.68
CA ALA A 35 -18.68 -22.36 1.13
C ALA A 35 -19.68 -22.16 -0.03
N PRO A 36 -20.35 -20.99 -0.12
CA PRO A 36 -21.26 -20.70 -1.23
C PRO A 36 -20.55 -20.80 -2.59
N THR A 37 -21.32 -21.15 -3.62
CA THR A 37 -20.81 -21.41 -4.98
C THR A 37 -20.02 -20.26 -5.58
N GLU A 38 -20.37 -19.04 -5.20
CA GLU A 38 -19.79 -17.80 -5.70
C GLU A 38 -18.34 -17.64 -5.26
N TYR A 39 -17.96 -18.23 -4.13
CA TYR A 39 -16.61 -18.14 -3.55
C TYR A 39 -15.68 -19.27 -4.00
N GLN A 40 -16.17 -20.27 -4.72
CA GLN A 40 -15.36 -21.42 -5.13
C GLN A 40 -14.14 -21.02 -5.97
N GLY A 41 -14.27 -19.98 -6.81
CA GLY A 41 -13.15 -19.46 -7.60
C GLY A 41 -12.01 -18.90 -6.74
N LEU A 42 -12.36 -18.26 -5.62
CA LEU A 42 -11.39 -17.83 -4.61
C LEU A 42 -10.74 -19.03 -3.93
N GLY A 43 -11.53 -19.98 -3.42
CA GLY A 43 -11.02 -21.17 -2.73
C GLY A 43 -10.00 -21.95 -3.56
N LEU A 44 -10.28 -22.17 -4.85
CA LEU A 44 -9.37 -22.84 -5.80
C LEU A 44 -8.10 -22.05 -6.14
N SER A 45 -8.06 -20.76 -5.81
CA SER A 45 -6.93 -19.87 -6.09
C SER A 45 -6.02 -19.70 -4.87
N LEU A 46 -6.46 -20.10 -3.67
CA LEU A 46 -5.65 -20.05 -2.46
C LEU A 46 -4.56 -21.14 -2.46
N SER A 47 -3.43 -20.84 -1.83
CA SER A 47 -2.42 -21.85 -1.53
C SER A 47 -2.96 -22.86 -0.50
N ASN A 48 -2.43 -24.09 -0.51
CA ASN A 48 -2.81 -25.12 0.47
C ASN A 48 -2.66 -24.60 1.91
N LYS A 49 -1.61 -23.83 2.20
CA LYS A 49 -1.39 -23.22 3.50
C LYS A 49 -2.52 -22.26 3.88
N ARG A 50 -2.89 -21.33 2.98
CA ARG A 50 -3.97 -20.36 3.24
C ARG A 50 -5.33 -21.03 3.33
N SER A 51 -5.61 -22.04 2.50
CA SER A 51 -6.84 -22.82 2.58
C SER A 51 -6.96 -23.51 3.94
N ASN A 52 -5.90 -24.20 4.37
CA ASN A 52 -5.88 -24.87 5.69
C ASN A 52 -6.00 -23.87 6.84
N GLU A 53 -5.33 -22.72 6.75
CA GLU A 53 -5.44 -21.67 7.77
C GLU A 53 -6.86 -21.08 7.84
N ALA A 54 -7.51 -20.92 6.70
CA ALA A 54 -8.87 -20.41 6.60
C ALA A 54 -9.95 -21.42 7.02
N GLU A 55 -9.69 -22.72 6.92
CA GLU A 55 -10.66 -23.77 7.25
C GLU A 55 -10.48 -24.34 8.66
N ASP A 56 -9.24 -24.56 9.09
CA ASP A 56 -8.91 -25.23 10.36
C ASP A 56 -8.07 -24.34 11.30
N GLY A 57 -7.67 -23.15 10.85
CA GLY A 57 -6.80 -22.25 11.59
C GLY A 57 -7.52 -21.27 12.53
N GLN A 58 -6.73 -20.39 13.14
CA GLN A 58 -7.24 -19.39 14.10
C GLN A 58 -8.15 -18.34 13.45
N ILE A 59 -7.98 -18.10 12.16
CA ILE A 59 -8.79 -17.11 11.43
C ILE A 59 -10.22 -17.62 11.19
N HIS A 60 -10.41 -18.94 11.01
CA HIS A 60 -11.73 -19.60 11.03
C HIS A 60 -12.45 -19.40 12.36
N VAL A 61 -11.76 -19.73 13.45
CA VAL A 61 -12.30 -19.53 14.82
C VAL A 61 -12.65 -18.07 15.07
N THR A 62 -11.84 -17.14 14.55
CA THR A 62 -12.10 -15.70 14.65
C THR A 62 -13.35 -15.29 13.88
N ALA A 63 -13.50 -15.77 12.64
CA ALA A 63 -14.69 -15.52 11.80
C ALA A 63 -15.97 -16.00 12.48
N ARG A 64 -15.97 -17.23 13.01
CA ARG A 64 -17.08 -17.83 13.76
C ARG A 64 -17.46 -17.03 15.00
N LYS A 65 -16.46 -16.67 15.82
CA LYS A 65 -16.66 -15.89 17.05
C LYS A 65 -17.22 -14.51 16.78
N LEU A 66 -16.70 -13.82 15.77
CA LEU A 66 -17.21 -12.51 15.35
C LEU A 66 -18.64 -12.63 14.79
N GLY A 67 -18.89 -13.62 13.94
CA GLY A 67 -20.22 -13.89 13.37
C GLY A 67 -21.28 -14.18 14.44
N ALA A 68 -20.92 -14.93 15.49
CA ALA A 68 -21.80 -15.20 16.63
C ALA A 68 -22.07 -13.92 17.47
N LEU A 69 -21.04 -13.11 17.72
CA LEU A 69 -21.15 -11.90 18.54
C LEU A 69 -22.05 -10.81 17.93
N PHE A 70 -22.19 -10.79 16.60
CA PHE A 70 -22.91 -9.74 15.87
C PHE A 70 -24.14 -10.25 15.10
N ALA A 71 -24.54 -11.51 15.29
CA ALA A 71 -25.59 -12.16 14.48
C ALA A 71 -26.93 -11.38 14.43
N ASP A 72 -27.30 -10.72 15.51
CA ASP A 72 -28.52 -9.92 15.68
C ASP A 72 -28.36 -8.43 15.31
N ALA A 73 -27.14 -7.97 15.05
CA ALA A 73 -26.85 -6.58 14.67
C ALA A 73 -26.70 -6.37 13.15
N ILE A 74 -26.68 -7.45 12.36
CA ILE A 74 -26.37 -7.43 10.93
C ILE A 74 -27.67 -7.41 10.11
N PRO A 75 -27.85 -6.45 9.18
CA PRO A 75 -28.98 -6.47 8.25
C PRO A 75 -28.84 -7.64 7.26
N ARG A 76 -29.97 -8.16 6.78
CA ARG A 76 -29.96 -9.22 5.75
C ARG A 76 -29.63 -8.62 4.38
N THR A 77 -28.47 -8.97 3.85
CA THR A 77 -27.95 -8.46 2.58
C THR A 77 -27.37 -9.58 1.73
N THR A 78 -28.24 -10.47 1.27
CA THR A 78 -27.88 -11.71 0.57
C THR A 78 -27.33 -11.47 -0.83
N GLU A 79 -27.90 -10.50 -1.56
CA GLU A 79 -27.42 -10.15 -2.91
C GLU A 79 -26.01 -9.58 -2.85
N LEU A 80 -25.71 -8.79 -1.81
CA LEU A 80 -24.37 -8.30 -1.54
C LEU A 80 -23.36 -9.42 -1.31
N TYR A 81 -23.70 -10.42 -0.47
CA TYR A 81 -22.79 -11.53 -0.21
C TYR A 81 -22.53 -12.34 -1.48
N HIS A 82 -23.57 -12.59 -2.27
CA HIS A 82 -23.46 -13.28 -3.56
C HIS A 82 -22.56 -12.50 -4.55
N ALA A 83 -22.86 -11.21 -4.78
CA ALA A 83 -22.08 -10.37 -5.71
C ALA A 83 -20.62 -10.20 -5.26
N TYR A 84 -20.39 -10.04 -3.95
CA TYR A 84 -19.04 -9.94 -3.40
C TYR A 84 -18.26 -11.25 -3.58
N GLY A 85 -18.90 -12.41 -3.39
CA GLY A 85 -18.29 -13.71 -3.67
C GLY A 85 -17.86 -13.85 -5.13
N LEU A 86 -18.75 -13.48 -6.07
CA LEU A 86 -18.43 -13.48 -7.50
C LEU A 86 -17.25 -12.55 -7.82
N ARG A 87 -17.26 -11.34 -7.26
CA ARG A 87 -16.15 -10.39 -7.44
C ARG A 87 -14.84 -10.92 -6.87
N ALA A 88 -14.86 -11.51 -5.67
CA ALA A 88 -13.67 -12.07 -5.04
C ALA A 88 -13.10 -13.23 -5.87
N SER A 89 -13.97 -14.11 -6.37
CA SER A 89 -13.59 -15.19 -7.28
C SER A 89 -13.04 -14.70 -8.62
N GLU A 90 -13.57 -13.61 -9.16
CA GLU A 90 -13.06 -12.97 -10.38
C GLU A 90 -11.65 -12.39 -10.15
N ILE A 91 -11.48 -11.61 -9.09
CA ILE A 91 -10.20 -10.98 -8.73
C ILE A 91 -9.13 -12.06 -8.48
N ALA A 92 -9.49 -13.12 -7.76
CA ALA A 92 -8.57 -14.21 -7.46
C ALA A 92 -8.10 -14.98 -8.71
N LYS A 93 -8.88 -14.98 -9.80
CA LYS A 93 -8.52 -15.62 -11.07
C LYS A 93 -7.62 -14.78 -11.97
N SER A 94 -7.34 -13.52 -11.62
CA SER A 94 -6.48 -12.64 -12.42
C SER A 94 -5.01 -13.06 -12.29
N GLU A 95 -4.50 -13.88 -13.21
CA GLU A 95 -3.12 -14.39 -13.20
C GLU A 95 -1.99 -13.32 -13.20
N PRO A 96 -2.09 -12.17 -13.92
CA PRO A 96 -0.98 -11.20 -13.92
C PRO A 96 -0.77 -10.52 -12.57
N ASP A 97 -1.84 -10.32 -11.79
CA ASP A 97 -1.79 -9.60 -10.51
C ASP A 97 -1.93 -10.54 -9.30
N ASN A 98 -2.31 -11.81 -9.52
CA ASN A 98 -2.38 -12.86 -8.53
C ASN A 98 -1.57 -14.12 -8.96
N PRO A 99 -0.23 -14.06 -8.92
CA PRO A 99 0.60 -15.19 -9.33
C PRO A 99 0.47 -16.35 -8.34
N LYS A 100 0.33 -17.56 -8.87
CA LYS A 100 0.41 -18.77 -8.06
C LYS A 100 1.86 -19.12 -7.77
N GLY A 101 2.15 -19.44 -6.52
CA GLY A 101 3.48 -19.90 -6.13
C GLY A 101 3.89 -21.18 -6.86
N THR A 102 5.13 -21.21 -7.33
CA THR A 102 5.74 -22.34 -8.01
C THR A 102 6.89 -22.91 -7.18
N LYS A 103 7.40 -24.09 -7.54
CA LYS A 103 8.59 -24.66 -6.90
C LYS A 103 9.83 -23.75 -7.00
N ARG A 104 9.87 -22.82 -7.97
CA ARG A 104 10.98 -21.88 -8.15
C ARG A 104 11.00 -20.79 -7.07
N ASP A 105 9.86 -20.54 -6.44
CA ASP A 105 9.71 -19.50 -5.40
C ASP A 105 10.13 -20.01 -4.00
N GLY A 106 10.56 -21.27 -3.91
CA GLY A 106 11.15 -21.86 -2.72
C GLY A 106 10.23 -21.79 -1.50
N MET A 107 10.76 -21.31 -0.37
CA MET A 107 10.03 -21.25 0.90
C MET A 107 8.86 -20.25 0.91
N PHE A 108 8.79 -19.36 -0.07
CA PHE A 108 7.76 -18.32 -0.15
C PHE A 108 6.62 -18.67 -1.10
N ALA A 109 6.69 -19.82 -1.79
CA ALA A 109 5.67 -20.26 -2.74
C ALA A 109 4.25 -20.19 -2.15
N ASP A 110 4.06 -20.64 -0.91
CA ASP A 110 2.76 -20.65 -0.24
C ASP A 110 2.23 -19.26 0.17
N HIS A 111 3.08 -18.22 0.08
CA HIS A 111 2.76 -16.84 0.47
C HIS A 111 2.54 -15.94 -0.75
N LEU A 112 2.82 -16.44 -1.96
CA LEU A 112 2.58 -15.73 -3.20
C LEU A 112 1.09 -15.69 -3.54
N GLY A 113 0.67 -14.57 -4.12
CA GLY A 113 -0.71 -14.30 -4.53
C GLY A 113 -1.56 -13.62 -3.45
N ALA A 114 -2.85 -13.44 -3.77
CA ALA A 114 -3.87 -12.75 -3.00
C ALA A 114 -4.12 -13.45 -1.66
N ASP A 115 -4.11 -12.69 -0.57
CA ASP A 115 -4.51 -13.18 0.74
C ASP A 115 -6.04 -13.12 0.88
N GLY A 116 -6.72 -14.17 0.42
CA GLY A 116 -8.16 -14.35 0.61
C GLY A 116 -8.53 -15.15 1.87
N THR A 117 -7.59 -15.31 2.82
CA THR A 117 -7.75 -16.24 3.96
C THR A 117 -8.96 -15.87 4.83
N SER A 118 -9.11 -14.58 5.17
CA SER A 118 -10.26 -14.09 5.95
C SER A 118 -11.58 -14.18 5.19
N ILE A 119 -11.58 -14.05 3.86
CA ILE A 119 -12.79 -14.21 3.03
C ILE A 119 -13.22 -15.67 3.00
N TRP A 120 -12.29 -16.59 2.76
CA TRP A 120 -12.60 -18.01 2.72
C TRP A 120 -13.07 -18.51 4.08
N ALA A 121 -12.40 -18.10 5.17
CA ALA A 121 -12.84 -18.38 6.53
C ALA A 121 -14.24 -17.83 6.83
N ALA A 122 -14.56 -16.63 6.31
CA ALA A 122 -15.91 -16.07 6.43
C ALA A 122 -16.94 -16.89 5.66
N ALA A 123 -16.64 -17.27 4.42
CA ALA A 123 -17.53 -18.04 3.55
C ALA A 123 -17.85 -19.43 4.15
N THR A 124 -16.88 -20.09 4.76
CA THR A 124 -17.06 -21.38 5.47
C THR A 124 -17.65 -21.23 6.89
N SER A 125 -17.80 -19.99 7.38
CA SER A 125 -18.36 -19.66 8.70
C SER A 125 -19.80 -19.16 8.65
N GLY A 126 -20.30 -18.72 7.49
CA GLY A 126 -21.66 -18.26 7.24
C GLY A 126 -21.79 -16.76 6.94
N GLU A 127 -22.98 -16.33 6.53
CA GLU A 127 -23.26 -14.96 6.05
C GLU A 127 -22.88 -13.85 7.04
N THR A 128 -23.10 -14.07 8.34
CA THR A 128 -22.73 -13.08 9.36
C THR A 128 -21.22 -12.86 9.37
N ALA A 129 -20.42 -13.92 9.22
CA ALA A 129 -18.97 -13.79 9.13
C ALA A 129 -18.53 -13.06 7.85
N ILE A 130 -19.25 -13.25 6.73
CA ILE A 130 -19.02 -12.50 5.49
C ILE A 130 -19.24 -11.00 5.74
N ALA A 131 -20.34 -10.63 6.39
CA ALA A 131 -20.60 -9.24 6.76
C ALA A 131 -19.48 -8.63 7.63
N LEU A 132 -18.92 -9.42 8.56
CA LEU A 132 -17.81 -9.00 9.42
C LEU A 132 -16.50 -8.84 8.63
N HIS A 133 -16.27 -9.65 7.61
CA HIS A 133 -15.17 -9.45 6.68
C HIS A 133 -15.34 -8.14 5.88
N LEU A 134 -16.57 -7.84 5.44
CA LEU A 134 -16.88 -6.57 4.76
C LEU A 134 -16.63 -5.36 5.68
N LEU A 135 -16.90 -5.47 6.99
CA LEU A 135 -16.50 -4.46 7.98
C LEU A 135 -14.99 -4.33 8.08
N ALA A 136 -14.25 -5.44 8.10
CA ALA A 136 -12.79 -5.40 8.10
C ALA A 136 -12.25 -4.66 6.87
N CYS A 137 -12.88 -4.81 5.70
CA CYS A 137 -12.54 -4.05 4.50
C CYS A 137 -12.83 -2.54 4.61
N LEU A 138 -13.93 -2.14 5.28
CA LEU A 138 -14.20 -0.71 5.55
C LEU A 138 -13.13 -0.11 6.46
N LEU A 139 -12.83 -0.81 7.56
CA LEU A 139 -11.84 -0.34 8.54
C LEU A 139 -10.43 -0.33 7.96
N ALA A 140 -10.06 -1.36 7.20
CA ALA A 140 -8.74 -1.44 6.58
C ALA A 140 -8.51 -0.34 5.52
N ARG A 141 -9.57 0.10 4.82
CA ARG A 141 -9.48 1.19 3.85
C ARG A 141 -9.32 2.57 4.50
N MET A 142 -9.98 2.80 5.63
CA MET A 142 -9.98 4.12 6.29
C MET A 142 -8.85 4.28 7.31
N TRP A 143 -8.50 3.23 8.04
CA TRP A 143 -7.65 3.30 9.22
C TRP A 143 -6.34 2.52 9.02
N SER A 144 -5.27 3.01 9.65
CA SER A 144 -4.02 2.25 9.73
C SER A 144 -4.23 0.95 10.52
N HIS A 145 -3.33 -0.02 10.35
CA HIS A 145 -3.47 -1.32 11.02
C HIS A 145 -3.63 -1.20 12.55
N ALA A 146 -2.83 -0.36 13.20
CA ALA A 146 -2.91 -0.18 14.65
C ALA A 146 -4.24 0.47 15.09
N GLU A 147 -4.72 1.47 14.34
CA GLU A 147 -6.00 2.14 14.60
C GLU A 147 -7.18 1.18 14.39
N ALA A 148 -7.20 0.44 13.28
CA ALA A 148 -8.24 -0.54 12.98
C ALA A 148 -8.34 -1.62 14.06
N VAL A 149 -7.20 -2.14 14.54
CA VAL A 149 -7.18 -3.11 15.65
C VAL A 149 -7.72 -2.50 16.94
N SER A 150 -7.38 -1.25 17.26
CA SER A 150 -7.93 -0.56 18.43
C SER A 150 -9.45 -0.32 18.31
N ILE A 151 -9.93 0.04 17.11
CA ILE A 151 -11.36 0.18 16.81
C ILE A 151 -12.07 -1.16 17.01
N TRP A 152 -11.53 -2.26 16.48
CA TRP A 152 -12.11 -3.60 16.65
C TRP A 152 -12.21 -4.01 18.11
N VAL A 153 -11.15 -3.79 18.89
CA VAL A 153 -11.13 -4.14 20.32
C VAL A 153 -12.24 -3.38 21.05
N GLU A 154 -12.33 -2.06 20.85
CA GLU A 154 -13.37 -1.23 21.47
C GLU A 154 -14.77 -1.64 21.00
N PHE A 155 -14.95 -1.88 19.70
CA PHE A 155 -16.21 -2.29 19.09
C PHE A 155 -16.72 -3.63 19.65
N ILE A 156 -15.83 -4.61 19.81
CA ILE A 156 -16.13 -5.92 20.40
C ILE A 156 -16.46 -5.79 21.88
N GLU A 157 -15.71 -4.99 22.64
CA GLU A 157 -15.99 -4.77 24.07
C GLU A 157 -17.35 -4.11 24.30
N GLU A 158 -17.68 -3.06 23.53
CA GLU A 158 -18.99 -2.43 23.59
C GLU A 158 -20.11 -3.38 23.15
N ARG A 159 -19.88 -4.18 22.11
CA ARG A 159 -20.86 -5.19 21.70
C ARG A 159 -21.16 -6.18 22.82
N LYS A 160 -20.13 -6.67 23.51
CA LYS A 160 -20.31 -7.55 24.68
C LYS A 160 -21.07 -6.85 25.80
N ARG A 161 -20.85 -5.55 26.04
CA ARG A 161 -21.61 -4.77 27.03
C ARG A 161 -23.08 -4.65 26.66
N VAL A 162 -23.39 -4.37 25.39
CA VAL A 162 -24.77 -4.30 24.88
C VAL A 162 -25.50 -5.62 25.09
N ILE A 163 -24.85 -6.73 24.71
CA ILE A 163 -25.43 -8.08 24.81
C ILE A 163 -25.54 -8.55 26.27
N SER A 164 -24.63 -8.12 27.15
CA SER A 164 -24.65 -8.49 28.58
C SER A 164 -25.74 -7.78 29.39
N ARG A 165 -26.46 -6.82 28.80
CA ARG A 165 -27.61 -6.16 29.44
C ARG A 165 -28.88 -6.92 29.04
N PRO A 166 -29.42 -7.80 29.89
CA PRO A 166 -30.58 -8.61 29.52
C PRO A 166 -31.84 -7.73 29.40
N ASN A 167 -32.54 -7.82 28.27
CA ASN A 167 -33.97 -7.52 28.25
C ASN A 167 -34.69 -8.71 28.91
N GLN A 168 -35.45 -8.44 29.98
CA GLN A 168 -36.02 -9.45 30.89
C GLN A 168 -37.05 -10.43 30.29
N GLN A 169 -37.32 -10.40 28.98
CA GLN A 169 -38.47 -11.12 28.38
C GLN A 169 -38.14 -12.08 27.24
N ASP A 170 -36.87 -12.28 26.87
CA ASP A 170 -36.54 -13.05 25.65
C ASP A 170 -35.64 -14.26 25.89
N VAL A 171 -35.97 -15.42 25.30
CA VAL A 171 -35.15 -16.64 25.33
C VAL A 171 -33.81 -16.42 24.61
N LEU A 172 -33.79 -15.46 23.68
CA LEU A 172 -32.58 -14.91 23.05
C LEU A 172 -31.58 -14.32 24.06
N SER A 173 -32.00 -14.01 25.29
CA SER A 173 -31.12 -13.50 26.35
C SER A 173 -30.03 -14.48 26.80
N VAL A 174 -30.27 -15.80 26.72
CA VAL A 174 -29.27 -16.81 27.14
C VAL A 174 -28.14 -16.93 26.12
N LEU A 175 -28.47 -16.97 24.82
CA LEU A 175 -27.51 -16.99 23.72
C LEU A 175 -26.68 -15.70 23.67
N ALA A 176 -27.33 -14.57 23.92
CA ALA A 176 -26.70 -13.28 24.11
C ALA A 176 -25.70 -13.32 25.27
N LEU A 177 -26.12 -13.71 26.48
CA LEU A 177 -25.27 -13.80 27.67
C LEU A 177 -24.07 -14.73 27.52
N GLN A 178 -24.15 -15.74 26.65
CA GLN A 178 -23.03 -16.63 26.33
C GLN A 178 -22.11 -16.03 25.27
N SER A 179 -22.66 -15.37 24.25
CA SER A 179 -21.88 -14.65 23.23
C SER A 179 -21.04 -13.53 23.84
N SER A 180 -21.52 -12.88 24.92
CA SER A 180 -20.73 -11.87 25.62
C SER A 180 -19.46 -12.41 26.29
N ARG A 181 -19.40 -13.72 26.56
CA ARG A 181 -18.24 -14.40 27.16
C ARG A 181 -17.19 -14.84 26.14
N ILE A 182 -17.45 -14.65 24.84
CA ILE A 182 -16.49 -14.99 23.78
C ILE A 182 -15.19 -14.21 23.98
N SER A 183 -14.06 -14.90 24.14
CA SER A 183 -12.75 -14.27 24.18
C SER A 183 -12.12 -14.23 22.79
N LEU A 184 -11.65 -13.04 22.40
CA LEU A 184 -10.89 -12.78 21.18
C LEU A 184 -9.63 -12.02 21.57
N SER A 185 -8.46 -12.56 21.23
CA SER A 185 -7.20 -11.88 21.52
C SER A 185 -6.96 -10.74 20.53
N ARG A 186 -6.18 -9.75 20.95
CA ARG A 186 -5.75 -8.67 20.05
C ARG A 186 -4.96 -9.19 18.83
N SER A 187 -4.21 -10.28 19.00
CA SER A 187 -3.47 -10.92 17.90
C SER A 187 -4.39 -11.58 16.88
N GLN A 188 -5.49 -12.21 17.32
CA GLN A 188 -6.52 -12.78 16.43
C GLN A 188 -7.18 -11.68 15.58
N ILE A 189 -7.56 -10.57 16.21
CA ILE A 189 -8.11 -9.40 15.53
C ILE A 189 -7.10 -8.77 14.57
N ALA A 190 -5.83 -8.68 14.96
CA ALA A 190 -4.78 -8.19 14.09
C ALA A 190 -4.60 -9.07 12.85
N ALA A 191 -4.63 -10.41 13.00
CA ALA A 191 -4.57 -11.32 11.86
C ALA A 191 -5.78 -11.17 10.92
N TRP A 192 -6.99 -10.99 11.48
CA TRP A 192 -8.21 -10.73 10.72
C TRP A 192 -8.13 -9.44 9.89
N ASP A 193 -7.75 -8.30 10.50
CA ASP A 193 -7.55 -7.04 9.78
C ASP A 193 -6.42 -7.13 8.75
N ALA A 194 -5.32 -7.82 9.09
CA ALA A 194 -4.18 -7.97 8.20
C ALA A 194 -4.54 -8.71 6.91
N SER A 195 -5.31 -9.80 7.00
CA SER A 195 -5.78 -10.55 5.83
C SER A 195 -6.74 -9.72 4.98
N ALA A 196 -7.73 -9.04 5.58
CA ALA A 196 -8.63 -8.16 4.84
C ALA A 196 -7.89 -7.00 4.14
N ARG A 197 -6.87 -6.43 4.80
CA ARG A 197 -6.03 -5.39 4.22
C ARG A 197 -5.16 -5.89 3.07
N ALA A 198 -4.59 -7.09 3.19
CA ALA A 198 -3.81 -7.71 2.12
C ALA A 198 -4.68 -8.06 0.91
N TRP A 199 -5.91 -8.51 1.15
CA TRP A 199 -6.92 -8.69 0.11
C TRP A 199 -7.20 -7.38 -0.65
N LEU A 200 -7.51 -6.31 0.08
CA LEU A 200 -7.82 -4.99 -0.51
C LEU A 200 -6.71 -4.49 -1.45
N GLN A 201 -5.45 -4.73 -1.11
CA GLN A 201 -4.31 -4.34 -1.95
C GLN A 201 -4.30 -5.09 -3.27
N THR A 202 -4.58 -6.39 -3.24
CA THR A 202 -4.62 -7.20 -4.46
C THR A 202 -5.82 -6.81 -5.32
N ALA A 203 -6.97 -6.60 -4.69
CA ALA A 203 -8.19 -6.16 -5.35
C ALA A 203 -8.05 -4.77 -5.99
N ASP A 204 -7.35 -3.84 -5.34
CA ASP A 204 -7.06 -2.51 -5.88
C ASP A 204 -6.17 -2.58 -7.13
N GLU A 205 -5.19 -3.48 -7.18
CA GLU A 205 -4.35 -3.63 -8.37
C GLU A 205 -5.13 -4.26 -9.54
N VAL A 206 -5.89 -5.32 -9.28
CA VAL A 206 -6.72 -5.97 -10.32
C VAL A 206 -7.80 -5.03 -10.87
N LYS A 207 -8.39 -4.19 -10.02
CA LYS A 207 -9.44 -3.23 -10.39
C LYS A 207 -8.93 -1.79 -10.47
N ARG A 208 -7.64 -1.61 -10.76
CA ARG A 208 -6.95 -0.32 -10.70
C ARG A 208 -7.64 0.80 -11.48
N ILE A 209 -8.19 0.51 -12.66
CA ILE A 209 -8.86 1.52 -13.49
C ILE A 209 -10.13 2.03 -12.81
N GLN A 210 -11.06 1.13 -12.48
CA GLN A 210 -12.33 1.46 -11.83
C GLN A 210 -12.09 2.08 -10.45
N GLN A 211 -11.15 1.52 -9.70
CA GLN A 211 -10.76 2.01 -8.39
C GLN A 211 -10.20 3.43 -8.47
N THR A 212 -9.26 3.69 -9.39
CA THR A 212 -8.69 5.04 -9.58
C THR A 212 -9.78 6.03 -9.95
N GLN A 213 -10.67 5.67 -10.87
CA GLN A 213 -11.77 6.54 -11.29
C GLN A 213 -12.73 6.85 -10.12
N LEU A 214 -13.07 5.85 -9.32
CA LEU A 214 -13.89 6.02 -8.13
C LEU A 214 -13.19 6.95 -7.13
N ILE A 215 -11.95 6.65 -6.75
CA ILE A 215 -11.18 7.46 -5.78
C ILE A 215 -11.03 8.92 -6.24
N LEU A 216 -10.84 9.18 -7.54
CA LEU A 216 -10.81 10.55 -8.09
C LEU A 216 -12.13 11.29 -7.85
N ILE A 217 -13.27 10.61 -7.96
CA ILE A 217 -14.58 11.19 -7.67
C ILE A 217 -14.71 11.44 -6.16
N LEU A 218 -14.33 10.46 -5.34
CA LEU A 218 -14.42 10.54 -3.88
C LEU A 218 -13.58 11.68 -3.31
N ASN A 219 -12.39 11.94 -3.86
CA ASN A 219 -11.51 13.04 -3.46
C ASN A 219 -12.13 14.43 -3.68
N ASN A 220 -13.07 14.56 -4.61
CA ASN A 220 -13.77 15.81 -4.92
C ASN A 220 -15.09 15.99 -4.15
N ILE A 221 -15.42 15.05 -3.27
CA ILE A 221 -16.60 15.07 -2.41
C ILE A 221 -16.11 15.34 -0.99
N GLY A 222 -16.69 16.31 -0.28
CA GLY A 222 -16.41 16.55 1.13
C GLY A 222 -17.45 15.88 2.03
N ALA A 223 -17.53 14.54 2.02
CA ALA A 223 -18.59 13.81 2.74
C ALA A 223 -18.05 13.11 3.99
N SER A 224 -18.68 13.36 5.15
CA SER A 224 -18.43 12.59 6.36
C SER A 224 -19.05 11.20 6.26
N VAL A 225 -18.32 10.15 6.63
CA VAL A 225 -18.83 8.77 6.74
C VAL A 225 -19.95 8.71 7.77
N ASP A 226 -19.70 9.23 8.96
CA ASP A 226 -20.67 9.32 10.04
C ASP A 226 -20.21 10.42 11.05
N PRO A 227 -21.11 11.32 11.48
CA PRO A 227 -20.76 12.42 12.38
C PRO A 227 -20.94 12.09 13.87
N LYS A 228 -21.30 10.86 14.25
CA LYS A 228 -21.62 10.54 15.64
C LYS A 228 -20.38 10.59 16.53
N PRO A 229 -20.53 11.05 17.79
CA PRO A 229 -19.41 11.20 18.70
C PRO A 229 -18.94 9.87 19.31
N PHE A 230 -19.72 8.79 19.22
CA PHE A 230 -19.39 7.52 19.88
C PHE A 230 -18.94 6.45 18.88
N LEU A 231 -17.81 5.78 19.18
CA LEU A 231 -17.19 4.82 18.27
C LEU A 231 -18.12 3.67 17.89
N TYR A 232 -18.76 3.03 18.86
CA TYR A 232 -19.62 1.88 18.59
C TYR A 232 -20.79 2.22 17.66
N GLU A 233 -21.50 3.32 17.94
CA GLU A 233 -22.63 3.74 17.12
C GLU A 233 -22.20 4.18 15.73
N SER A 234 -21.08 4.91 15.64
CA SER A 234 -20.55 5.40 14.36
C SER A 234 -20.11 4.25 13.45
N VAL A 235 -19.37 3.26 14.00
CA VAL A 235 -18.94 2.06 13.25
C VAL A 235 -20.13 1.21 12.84
N LEU A 236 -21.08 0.97 13.74
CA LEU A 236 -22.26 0.16 13.43
C LEU A 236 -23.14 0.83 12.37
N GLU A 237 -23.38 2.13 12.46
CA GLU A 237 -24.20 2.86 11.49
C GLU A 237 -23.51 2.96 10.13
N ALA A 238 -22.22 3.31 10.09
CA ALA A 238 -21.46 3.36 8.84
C ALA A 238 -21.47 1.99 8.14
N TRP A 239 -21.26 0.92 8.90
CA TRP A 239 -21.26 -0.45 8.37
C TRP A 239 -22.63 -0.86 7.84
N THR A 240 -23.69 -0.73 8.64
CA THR A 240 -25.05 -1.13 8.26
C THR A 240 -25.61 -0.29 7.12
N THR A 241 -25.34 1.02 7.10
CA THR A 241 -25.70 1.91 5.98
C THR A 241 -25.01 1.50 4.69
N SER A 242 -23.74 1.09 4.77
CA SER A 242 -22.99 0.59 3.61
C SER A 242 -23.58 -0.71 3.09
N LEU A 243 -23.86 -1.67 3.98
CA LEU A 243 -24.45 -2.97 3.62
C LEU A 243 -25.79 -2.78 2.92
N ILE A 244 -26.72 -2.03 3.54
CA ILE A 244 -28.06 -1.78 3.00
C ILE A 244 -27.99 -1.01 1.67
N GLY A 245 -27.14 0.02 1.61
CA GLY A 245 -26.95 0.80 0.39
C GLY A 245 -26.51 -0.06 -0.79
N MET A 246 -25.57 -0.98 -0.55
CA MET A 246 -25.06 -1.86 -1.60
C MET A 246 -26.04 -2.95 -2.00
N GLU A 247 -26.73 -3.55 -1.03
CA GLU A 247 -27.81 -4.50 -1.27
C GLU A 247 -28.88 -3.90 -2.20
N ASN A 248 -29.28 -2.64 -1.94
CA ASN A 248 -30.27 -1.97 -2.77
C ASN A 248 -29.76 -1.70 -4.19
N LEU A 249 -28.48 -1.35 -4.36
CA LEU A 249 -27.88 -1.17 -5.69
C LEU A 249 -27.87 -2.48 -6.47
N LEU A 250 -27.50 -3.59 -5.84
CA LEU A 250 -27.48 -4.90 -6.48
C LEU A 250 -28.89 -5.39 -6.85
N LYS A 251 -29.91 -4.97 -6.10
CA LYS A 251 -31.33 -5.17 -6.44
C LYS A 251 -31.87 -4.25 -7.54
N GLY A 252 -31.03 -3.37 -8.10
CA GLY A 252 -31.41 -2.45 -9.17
C GLY A 252 -32.07 -1.15 -8.69
N THR A 253 -32.01 -0.85 -7.40
CA THR A 253 -32.59 0.38 -6.84
C THR A 253 -31.56 1.49 -6.79
N ASN A 254 -31.81 2.57 -7.55
CA ASN A 254 -30.97 3.78 -7.52
C ASN A 254 -30.81 4.31 -6.09
N GLN A 255 -29.57 4.62 -5.70
CA GLN A 255 -29.28 5.15 -4.37
C GLN A 255 -28.80 6.59 -4.46
N SER A 256 -29.40 7.47 -3.65
CA SER A 256 -28.87 8.81 -3.41
C SER A 256 -27.94 8.79 -2.21
N VAL A 257 -26.70 9.23 -2.39
CA VAL A 257 -25.69 9.28 -1.32
C VAL A 257 -26.04 10.39 -0.34
N LYS A 258 -26.30 10.01 0.92
CA LYS A 258 -26.57 10.95 2.04
C LYS A 258 -25.34 11.21 2.91
N ASN A 259 -24.51 10.20 3.11
CA ASN A 259 -23.26 10.25 3.86
C ASN A 259 -22.16 9.45 3.13
N GLY A 260 -20.92 9.57 3.60
CA GLY A 260 -19.75 8.92 3.00
C GLY A 260 -19.71 7.40 3.18
N ALA A 261 -20.59 6.81 3.99
CA ALA A 261 -20.56 5.39 4.31
C ALA A 261 -20.75 4.50 3.07
N SER A 262 -21.84 4.67 2.31
CA SER A 262 -22.08 3.86 1.11
C SER A 262 -20.96 4.00 0.07
N LEU A 263 -20.37 5.20 -0.05
CA LEU A 263 -19.23 5.44 -0.95
C LEU A 263 -17.94 4.74 -0.46
N LEU A 264 -17.71 4.68 0.86
CA LEU A 264 -16.64 3.88 1.43
C LEU A 264 -16.86 2.39 1.15
N GLY A 265 -18.11 1.91 1.24
CA GLY A 265 -18.49 0.55 0.83
C GLY A 265 -18.13 0.24 -0.62
N LEU A 266 -18.46 1.12 -1.57
CA LEU A 266 -18.07 0.97 -2.98
C LEU A 266 -16.55 0.80 -3.13
N ALA A 267 -15.79 1.67 -2.47
CA ALA A 267 -14.32 1.66 -2.56
C ALA A 267 -13.67 0.47 -1.85
N SER A 268 -14.34 -0.11 -0.85
CA SER A 268 -13.83 -1.23 -0.05
C SER A 268 -14.24 -2.61 -0.58
N TRP A 269 -15.32 -2.72 -1.34
CA TRP A 269 -15.87 -4.01 -1.78
C TRP A 269 -15.73 -4.25 -3.29
N HIS A 270 -15.11 -3.31 -4.01
CA HIS A 270 -14.79 -3.40 -5.44
C HIS A 270 -16.03 -3.66 -6.30
N LEU A 271 -17.12 -3.00 -5.95
CA LEU A 271 -18.37 -2.94 -6.71
C LEU A 271 -18.51 -1.52 -7.27
N TYR A 272 -18.65 -1.40 -8.59
CA TYR A 272 -18.48 -0.13 -9.30
C TYR A 272 -19.75 0.24 -10.10
N PRO A 273 -20.79 0.77 -9.43
CA PRO A 273 -22.00 1.22 -10.12
C PRO A 273 -21.69 2.42 -10.99
N ASP A 274 -22.51 2.61 -12.01
CA ASP A 274 -22.56 3.87 -12.73
C ASP A 274 -22.99 5.00 -11.78
N MET A 275 -22.37 6.17 -11.93
CA MET A 275 -22.55 7.30 -11.03
C MET A 275 -23.11 8.51 -11.77
N LEU A 276 -24.00 9.24 -11.10
CA LEU A 276 -24.46 10.56 -11.50
C LEU A 276 -23.97 11.57 -10.48
N VAL A 277 -22.91 12.32 -10.83
CA VAL A 277 -22.31 13.32 -9.96
C VAL A 277 -22.98 14.67 -10.25
N LEU A 278 -23.79 15.13 -9.30
CA LEU A 278 -24.44 16.43 -9.37
C LEU A 278 -23.44 17.46 -8.82
N GLY A 279 -22.65 18.07 -9.71
CA GLY A 279 -21.62 19.05 -9.38
C GLY A 279 -21.98 20.46 -9.83
N LYS A 280 -20.97 21.24 -10.27
CA LYS A 280 -21.19 22.47 -11.06
C LYS A 280 -21.86 22.15 -12.41
N ALA A 281 -21.56 20.98 -12.95
CA ALA A 281 -22.23 20.37 -14.09
C ALA A 281 -22.66 18.96 -13.66
N THR A 282 -23.76 18.47 -14.24
CA THR A 282 -24.19 17.09 -14.06
C THR A 282 -23.29 16.20 -14.90
N GLN A 283 -22.51 15.33 -14.26
CA GLN A 283 -21.61 14.40 -14.94
C GLN A 283 -22.07 12.97 -14.70
N LYS A 284 -22.36 12.27 -15.80
CA LYS A 284 -22.57 10.82 -15.77
C LYS A 284 -21.23 10.13 -15.93
N VAL A 285 -20.91 9.23 -15.01
CA VAL A 285 -19.70 8.40 -15.02
C VAL A 285 -20.13 6.95 -15.16
N THR A 286 -19.73 6.32 -16.26
CA THR A 286 -20.01 4.90 -16.50
C THR A 286 -18.82 4.05 -16.10
N GLN A 287 -19.05 3.09 -15.21
CA GLN A 287 -18.07 2.13 -14.72
C GLN A 287 -18.24 0.75 -15.39
N ASN A 288 -19.41 0.47 -15.97
CA ASN A 288 -19.72 -0.76 -16.72
C ASN A 288 -19.43 -2.05 -15.93
N ASP A 289 -19.80 -2.07 -14.66
CA ASP A 289 -19.66 -3.26 -13.82
C ASP A 289 -20.76 -4.29 -14.12
N GLY A 290 -20.37 -5.46 -14.61
CA GLY A 290 -21.29 -6.55 -14.95
C GLY A 290 -22.02 -7.20 -13.77
N LEU A 291 -21.57 -6.95 -12.53
CA LEU A 291 -22.26 -7.45 -11.33
C LEU A 291 -23.43 -6.56 -10.90
N ILE A 292 -23.55 -5.36 -11.48
CA ILE A 292 -24.57 -4.39 -11.11
C ILE A 292 -25.61 -4.34 -12.24
N PRO A 293 -26.92 -4.42 -11.91
CA PRO A 293 -27.96 -4.37 -12.94
C PRO A 293 -27.87 -3.11 -13.80
N ALA A 294 -27.97 -3.29 -15.11
CA ALA A 294 -27.89 -2.20 -16.08
C ALA A 294 -28.94 -1.11 -15.78
N GLY A 295 -28.51 0.15 -15.79
CA GLY A 295 -29.37 1.30 -15.50
C GLY A 295 -29.45 1.70 -14.03
N THR A 296 -28.85 0.92 -13.12
CA THR A 296 -28.71 1.30 -11.71
C THR A 296 -27.70 2.42 -11.56
N LEU A 297 -28.06 3.48 -10.85
CA LEU A 297 -27.24 4.66 -10.65
C LEU A 297 -27.06 4.99 -9.17
N VAL A 298 -25.82 5.36 -8.82
CA VAL A 298 -25.51 6.08 -7.59
C VAL A 298 -25.55 7.57 -7.87
N ILE A 299 -26.47 8.28 -7.21
CA ILE A 299 -26.62 9.73 -7.34
C ILE A 299 -25.85 10.40 -6.20
N ILE A 300 -24.84 11.20 -6.56
CA ILE A 300 -24.01 11.93 -5.61
C ILE A 300 -24.47 13.39 -5.62
N GLY A 301 -25.21 13.79 -4.59
CA GLY A 301 -25.71 15.15 -4.39
C GLY A 301 -24.79 16.04 -3.56
N LEU A 302 -24.81 17.36 -3.81
CA LEU A 302 -23.98 18.38 -3.13
C LEU A 302 -24.34 18.66 -1.66
N HIS A 303 -25.21 17.88 -1.04
CA HIS A 303 -25.93 18.29 0.18
C HIS A 303 -25.11 18.40 1.46
N ASN A 304 -23.79 18.21 1.42
CA ASN A 304 -22.93 18.38 2.58
C ASN A 304 -21.48 18.72 2.21
N ARG A 305 -21.25 19.61 1.23
CA ARG A 305 -19.89 20.10 0.98
C ARG A 305 -19.47 21.07 2.08
N ASP A 306 -18.64 20.60 3.00
CA ASP A 306 -17.76 21.51 3.73
C ASP A 306 -16.70 22.02 2.73
N PRO A 307 -16.67 23.32 2.40
CA PRO A 307 -15.73 23.86 1.41
C PRO A 307 -14.26 23.72 1.82
N GLU A 308 -13.98 23.50 3.11
CA GLU A 308 -12.62 23.31 3.61
C GLU A 308 -12.16 21.84 3.57
N GLN A 309 -13.10 20.88 3.54
CA GLN A 309 -12.79 19.46 3.61
C GLN A 309 -12.90 18.76 2.25
N HIS A 310 -11.85 18.03 1.89
CA HIS A 310 -11.75 17.29 0.63
C HIS A 310 -11.66 15.79 0.92
N GLY A 311 -12.43 15.00 0.18
CA GLY A 311 -12.48 13.55 0.32
C GLY A 311 -13.57 13.05 1.28
N ILE A 312 -13.76 11.73 1.28
CA ILE A 312 -14.53 11.07 2.33
C ILE A 312 -13.69 11.02 3.59
N PHE A 313 -14.22 11.53 4.69
CA PHE A 313 -13.56 11.53 5.98
C PHE A 313 -14.37 10.80 7.05
N TRP A 314 -13.68 10.20 8.02
CA TRP A 314 -14.30 9.57 9.18
C TRP A 314 -13.53 9.95 10.44
N SER A 315 -14.25 10.50 11.42
CA SER A 315 -13.71 10.90 12.72
C SER A 315 -14.19 9.95 13.81
N LEU A 316 -13.27 9.35 14.56
CA LEU A 316 -13.59 8.46 15.68
C LEU A 316 -12.72 8.80 16.91
N PRO A 317 -13.29 8.86 18.13
CA PRO A 317 -12.50 8.90 19.36
C PRO A 317 -11.96 7.50 19.66
N LEU A 318 -10.64 7.33 19.70
CA LEU A 318 -10.01 6.04 19.96
C LEU A 318 -9.47 5.99 21.39
N ALA A 319 -10.14 5.28 22.29
CA ALA A 319 -9.68 5.10 23.67
C ALA A 319 -8.48 4.14 23.74
N PHE A 320 -8.49 3.09 22.92
CA PHE A 320 -7.50 2.01 22.95
C PHE A 320 -6.28 2.24 22.06
N LEU A 321 -6.08 3.44 21.50
CA LEU A 321 -4.88 3.72 20.70
C LEU A 321 -3.64 3.98 21.57
N ARG A 322 -3.81 4.51 22.80
CA ARG A 322 -2.74 4.66 23.78
C ARG A 322 -3.00 3.73 24.95
N PHE A 323 -1.97 3.02 25.41
CA PHE A 323 -2.09 2.06 26.52
C PHE A 323 -2.57 2.71 27.84
N TYR A 324 -2.49 4.05 27.97
CA TYR A 324 -3.09 4.84 29.05
C TYR A 324 -3.40 6.27 28.53
N GLY A 325 -4.62 6.79 28.71
CA GLY A 325 -4.98 8.19 28.44
C GLY A 325 -6.41 8.42 27.96
N ASP A 326 -6.83 9.70 27.89
CA ASP A 326 -8.13 10.10 27.36
C ASP A 326 -8.26 9.75 25.86
N PRO A 327 -9.48 9.42 25.37
CA PRO A 327 -9.71 9.10 23.97
C PRO A 327 -9.25 10.25 23.05
N VAL A 328 -8.47 9.91 22.03
CA VAL A 328 -8.02 10.89 21.03
C VAL A 328 -8.94 10.81 19.82
N SER A 329 -9.58 11.92 19.47
CA SER A 329 -10.34 12.01 18.22
C SER A 329 -9.39 12.05 17.03
N ILE A 330 -9.49 11.05 16.16
CA ILE A 330 -8.69 10.94 14.93
C ILE A 330 -9.61 11.05 13.75
N THR A 331 -9.22 11.85 12.76
CA THR A 331 -9.94 11.97 11.49
C THR A 331 -9.07 11.41 10.37
N ARG A 332 -9.61 10.49 9.58
CA ARG A 332 -8.95 9.89 8.42
C ARG A 332 -9.71 10.21 7.14
N CYS A 333 -8.99 10.29 6.02
CA CYS A 333 -9.55 10.40 4.68
C CYS A 333 -9.09 9.22 3.82
N VAL A 334 -9.93 8.77 2.89
CA VAL A 334 -9.71 7.58 2.03
C VAL A 334 -8.38 7.60 1.24
N ASN A 335 -7.78 8.77 1.00
CA ASN A 335 -6.54 8.93 0.23
C ASN A 335 -5.29 9.26 1.08
N GLN A 336 -5.37 9.19 2.42
CA GLN A 336 -4.19 9.36 3.28
C GLN A 336 -3.43 8.04 3.43
N GLU A 337 -2.80 7.56 2.36
CA GLU A 337 -1.78 6.50 2.44
C GLU A 337 -0.63 6.97 3.35
N THR A 338 -0.70 6.65 4.65
CA THR A 338 0.16 7.30 5.66
C THR A 338 1.07 6.34 6.42
N SER A 339 1.18 5.07 6.03
CA SER A 339 2.05 4.14 6.79
C SER A 339 2.87 3.15 5.97
N ARG A 340 2.73 3.07 4.64
CA ARG A 340 3.46 2.10 3.83
C ARG A 340 4.08 2.78 2.61
N VAL A 341 5.28 2.35 2.27
CA VAL A 341 6.02 2.76 1.08
C VAL A 341 6.36 1.51 0.28
N THR A 342 6.23 1.55 -1.05
CA THR A 342 6.72 0.47 -1.93
C THR A 342 8.24 0.34 -1.82
N ILE A 343 8.84 -0.75 -2.31
CA ILE A 343 10.31 -0.87 -2.33
C ILE A 343 10.93 0.28 -3.14
N GLU A 344 10.34 0.67 -4.27
CA GLU A 344 10.81 1.81 -5.06
C GLU A 344 10.74 3.12 -4.26
N GLN A 345 9.63 3.36 -3.57
CA GLN A 345 9.48 4.52 -2.68
C GLN A 345 10.44 4.48 -1.49
N LEU A 346 10.72 3.30 -0.93
CA LEU A 346 11.72 3.11 0.11
C LEU A 346 13.12 3.41 -0.43
N LEU A 347 13.45 3.01 -1.66
CA LEU A 347 14.72 3.36 -2.29
C LEU A 347 14.87 4.87 -2.49
N LEU A 348 13.77 5.60 -2.77
CA LEU A 348 13.78 7.08 -2.78
C LEU A 348 14.06 7.66 -1.38
N VAL A 349 13.51 7.06 -0.32
CA VAL A 349 13.85 7.42 1.07
C VAL A 349 15.32 7.13 1.37
N CYS A 350 15.84 5.96 0.96
CA CYS A 350 17.25 5.57 1.08
C CYS A 350 18.17 6.56 0.35
N LEU A 351 17.80 6.96 -0.86
CA LEU A 351 18.51 7.96 -1.66
C LEU A 351 18.57 9.29 -0.91
N GLY A 352 17.44 9.75 -0.36
CA GLY A 352 17.38 10.93 0.52
C GLY A 352 18.27 10.80 1.76
N ALA A 353 18.27 9.65 2.40
CA ALA A 353 19.09 9.39 3.58
C ALA A 353 20.59 9.36 3.26
N LEU A 354 20.97 8.91 2.06
CA LEU A 354 22.35 8.91 1.57
C LEU A 354 22.86 10.32 1.27
N ILE A 355 22.07 11.15 0.59
CA ILE A 355 22.47 12.50 0.19
C ILE A 355 22.30 13.54 1.31
N GLY A 356 21.42 13.29 2.27
CA GLY A 356 21.12 14.20 3.40
C GLY A 356 22.39 14.67 4.14
N PRO A 357 23.32 13.78 4.52
CA PRO A 357 24.61 14.16 5.10
C PRO A 357 25.54 14.98 4.18
N TRP A 358 25.37 14.88 2.87
CA TRP A 358 26.26 15.52 1.88
C TRP A 358 25.90 16.97 1.62
N ILE A 359 24.61 17.30 1.65
CA ILE A 359 24.10 18.62 1.31
C ILE A 359 24.00 19.52 2.54
N SER A 360 24.31 20.81 2.36
CA SER A 360 24.12 21.84 3.38
C SER A 360 23.03 22.84 3.00
N GLN A 361 22.60 22.83 1.74
CA GLN A 361 21.53 23.65 1.19
C GLN A 361 20.64 22.81 0.28
N ASN A 362 19.33 23.07 0.27
CA ASN A 362 18.37 22.34 -0.56
C ASN A 362 18.65 22.47 -2.07
N SER A 363 19.30 23.54 -2.52
CA SER A 363 19.72 23.75 -3.90
C SER A 363 20.74 22.71 -4.41
N MET A 364 21.48 22.04 -3.51
CA MET A 364 22.49 21.04 -3.88
C MET A 364 21.93 19.63 -4.04
N SER A 365 20.66 19.43 -3.71
CA SER A 365 20.00 18.11 -3.72
C SER A 365 19.93 17.48 -5.10
N GLU A 366 19.55 18.24 -6.14
CA GLU A 366 19.50 17.73 -7.51
C GLU A 366 20.90 17.33 -8.02
N SER A 367 21.93 18.09 -7.66
CA SER A 367 23.32 17.75 -8.01
C SER A 367 23.80 16.48 -7.31
N ALA A 368 23.40 16.27 -6.05
CA ALA A 368 23.73 15.06 -5.31
C ALA A 368 22.99 13.83 -5.86
N ILE A 369 21.72 13.97 -6.24
CA ILE A 369 20.95 12.91 -6.89
C ILE A 369 21.57 12.56 -8.25
N ASN A 370 21.93 13.57 -9.04
CA ASN A 370 22.61 13.35 -10.32
C ASN A 370 23.96 12.65 -10.16
N PHE A 371 24.73 12.98 -9.13
CA PHE A 371 25.97 12.28 -8.80
C PHE A 371 25.73 10.78 -8.52
N VAL A 372 24.69 10.41 -7.77
CA VAL A 372 24.34 9.00 -7.52
C VAL A 372 23.93 8.29 -8.81
N GLY A 373 23.15 8.94 -9.67
CA GLY A 373 22.80 8.39 -10.99
C GLY A 373 24.02 8.16 -11.89
N LEU A 374 24.97 9.11 -11.91
CA LEU A 374 26.23 8.97 -12.65
C LEU A 374 27.13 7.86 -12.08
N LEU A 375 27.16 7.72 -10.76
CA LEU A 375 27.91 6.65 -10.09
C LEU A 375 27.37 5.26 -10.48
N GLY A 376 26.04 5.07 -10.48
CA GLY A 376 25.42 3.83 -10.92
C GLY A 376 25.79 3.48 -12.37
N LYS A 377 25.75 4.46 -13.28
CA LYS A 377 26.16 4.28 -14.69
C LYS A 377 27.64 3.96 -14.87
N ALA A 378 28.51 4.53 -14.03
CA ALA A 378 29.94 4.27 -14.10
C ALA A 378 30.27 2.83 -13.70
N ILE A 379 29.61 2.32 -12.66
CA ILE A 379 29.79 0.94 -12.17
C ILE A 379 29.33 -0.08 -13.23
N LEU A 380 28.20 0.16 -13.91
CA LEU A 380 27.74 -0.70 -15.01
C LEU A 380 28.70 -0.76 -16.20
N LYS A 381 29.52 0.27 -16.42
CA LYS A 381 30.45 0.31 -17.56
C LYS A 381 31.76 -0.44 -17.31
N GLU A 382 32.16 -0.60 -16.05
CA GLU A 382 33.42 -1.27 -15.68
C GLU A 382 33.24 -2.77 -15.40
N ASP A 383 32.03 -3.20 -15.02
CA ASP A 383 31.79 -4.57 -14.56
C ASP A 383 30.49 -5.14 -15.15
N ASP A 384 30.62 -5.86 -16.28
CA ASP A 384 29.51 -6.63 -16.91
C ASP A 384 28.99 -7.77 -16.00
N THR A 385 29.68 -8.10 -14.90
CA THR A 385 29.27 -9.11 -13.92
C THR A 385 28.65 -8.52 -12.66
N ALA A 386 28.57 -7.20 -12.55
CA ALA A 386 27.94 -6.54 -11.42
C ALA A 386 26.47 -6.97 -11.33
N SER A 387 26.13 -7.70 -10.27
CA SER A 387 24.75 -8.10 -10.01
C SER A 387 23.83 -6.87 -10.02
N GLU A 388 22.75 -6.92 -10.80
CA GLU A 388 21.68 -5.92 -10.83
C GLU A 388 21.11 -5.59 -9.43
N SER A 389 21.39 -6.45 -8.45
CA SER A 389 20.99 -6.30 -7.04
C SER A 389 21.93 -5.43 -6.19
N SER A 390 23.01 -4.87 -6.73
CA SER A 390 23.92 -4.04 -5.94
C SER A 390 23.29 -2.69 -5.57
N TRP A 391 23.46 -2.26 -4.32
CA TRP A 391 22.82 -1.03 -3.81
C TRP A 391 23.15 0.26 -4.60
N PRO A 392 24.36 0.46 -5.20
CA PRO A 392 24.63 1.64 -6.00
C PRO A 392 23.82 1.67 -7.30
N LEU A 393 23.55 0.50 -7.88
CA LEU A 393 22.73 0.36 -9.09
C LEU A 393 21.26 0.61 -8.79
N LEU A 394 20.75 0.03 -7.69
CA LEU A 394 19.37 0.25 -7.23
C LEU A 394 19.08 1.71 -6.91
N LEU A 395 20.01 2.42 -6.24
CA LEU A 395 19.84 3.86 -5.98
C LEU A 395 20.12 4.72 -7.22
N GLY A 396 21.04 4.30 -8.08
CA GLY A 396 21.36 4.97 -9.33
C GLY A 396 20.19 4.97 -10.32
N SER A 397 19.50 3.84 -10.47
CA SER A 397 18.31 3.71 -11.33
C SER A 397 17.16 4.58 -10.83
N GLN A 398 16.92 4.60 -9.52
CA GLN A 398 15.90 5.44 -8.88
C GLN A 398 16.22 6.95 -9.00
N ALA A 399 17.50 7.32 -8.86
CA ALA A 399 17.95 8.68 -9.09
C ALA A 399 17.73 9.12 -10.55
N GLU A 400 18.02 8.25 -11.51
CA GLU A 400 17.78 8.51 -12.93
C GLU A 400 16.28 8.63 -13.25
N GLN A 401 15.46 7.70 -12.77
CA GLN A 401 14.01 7.74 -12.93
C GLN A 401 13.44 9.04 -12.36
N PHE A 402 13.89 9.48 -11.18
CA PHE A 402 13.49 10.75 -10.58
C PHE A 402 13.89 11.96 -11.46
N ILE A 403 15.10 11.94 -12.05
CA ILE A 403 15.58 13.00 -12.96
C ILE A 403 14.82 13.03 -14.28
N GLN A 404 14.34 11.89 -14.77
CA GLN A 404 13.59 11.80 -16.04
C GLN A 404 12.10 12.13 -15.89
N THR A 405 11.50 11.87 -14.72
CA THR A 405 10.07 12.16 -14.45
C THR A 405 9.77 13.65 -14.59
N LYS A 406 8.63 14.03 -15.19
CA LYS A 406 8.22 15.44 -15.33
C LYS A 406 7.98 16.10 -13.97
N LYS A 407 8.33 17.39 -13.81
CA LYS A 407 8.27 18.13 -12.53
C LYS A 407 6.92 18.06 -11.81
N GLU A 408 5.82 18.04 -12.55
CA GLU A 408 4.45 17.95 -12.03
C GLU A 408 4.20 16.66 -11.23
N TRP A 409 4.83 15.56 -11.63
CA TRP A 409 4.69 14.24 -11.01
C TRP A 409 5.78 13.95 -9.96
N ARG A 410 6.72 14.88 -9.73
CA ARG A 410 7.82 14.70 -8.76
C ARG A 410 7.44 14.99 -7.32
N LYS A 411 6.26 15.56 -7.06
CA LYS A 411 5.92 16.09 -5.72
C LYS A 411 5.97 15.01 -4.63
N GLU A 412 5.40 13.84 -4.89
CA GLU A 412 5.38 12.70 -3.96
C GLU A 412 6.77 12.07 -3.79
N SER A 413 7.46 11.78 -4.90
CA SER A 413 8.83 11.26 -4.87
C SER A 413 9.78 12.20 -4.12
N TRP A 414 9.61 13.51 -4.29
CA TRP A 414 10.39 14.50 -3.57
C TRP A 414 10.09 14.54 -2.07
N GLN A 415 8.83 14.36 -1.67
CA GLN A 415 8.47 14.26 -0.25
C GLN A 415 9.14 13.05 0.42
N LEU A 416 9.26 11.92 -0.28
CA LEU A 416 9.97 10.73 0.19
C LEU A 416 11.47 10.97 0.35
N ILE A 417 12.12 11.57 -0.67
CA ILE A 417 13.53 11.96 -0.59
C ILE A 417 13.74 12.95 0.57
N ALA A 418 12.87 13.96 0.71
CA ALA A 418 12.94 14.94 1.79
C ALA A 418 12.74 14.31 3.18
N ALA A 419 11.87 13.32 3.31
CA ALA A 419 11.71 12.55 4.53
C ALA A 419 13.02 11.81 4.89
N GLY A 420 13.65 11.14 3.92
CA GLY A 420 14.96 10.52 4.08
C GLY A 420 16.05 11.52 4.49
N MET A 421 16.14 12.66 3.80
CA MET A 421 17.11 13.72 4.10
C MET A 421 16.95 14.30 5.52
N ARG A 422 15.73 14.35 6.06
CA ARG A 422 15.47 14.85 7.42
C ARG A 422 15.72 13.81 8.50
N ARG A 423 15.45 12.54 8.21
CA ARG A 423 15.46 11.44 9.19
C ARG A 423 16.63 10.47 9.02
N TYR A 424 17.61 10.79 8.18
CA TYR A 424 18.73 9.91 7.85
C TYR A 424 19.43 9.33 9.08
N THR A 425 19.59 10.10 10.16
CA THR A 425 20.28 9.65 11.39
C THR A 425 19.60 8.47 12.09
N ARG A 426 18.31 8.24 11.83
CA ARG A 426 17.55 7.11 12.36
C ARG A 426 17.45 5.94 11.38
N PHE A 427 17.90 6.12 10.15
CA PHE A 427 17.64 5.21 9.04
C PHE A 427 18.95 4.62 8.47
N LEU A 428 19.97 5.45 8.24
CA LEU A 428 21.32 5.03 7.86
C LEU A 428 22.37 5.67 8.79
N PRO A 429 23.43 4.95 9.16
CA PRO A 429 24.53 5.53 9.90
C PRO A 429 25.20 6.66 9.11
N ARG A 430 25.74 7.66 9.80
CA ARG A 430 26.44 8.78 9.15
C ARG A 430 27.62 8.25 8.33
N THR A 431 27.59 8.49 7.02
CA THR A 431 28.77 8.29 6.17
C THR A 431 29.90 9.19 6.68
N SER A 432 31.08 8.62 6.93
CA SER A 432 32.23 9.34 7.48
C SER A 432 32.75 10.44 6.55
N GLN A 433 32.44 10.39 5.25
CA GLN A 433 32.87 11.37 4.25
C GLN A 433 31.73 11.71 3.27
N ARG A 434 31.58 13.00 2.94
CA ARG A 434 30.61 13.47 1.93
C ARG A 434 31.03 13.00 0.53
N PHE A 435 30.05 12.64 -0.30
CA PHE A 435 30.27 12.12 -1.65
C PHE A 435 31.33 11.02 -1.67
N PHE A 436 31.29 10.09 -0.71
CA PHE A 436 32.28 9.00 -0.55
C PHE A 436 33.75 9.46 -0.52
N GLY A 437 34.01 10.72 -0.17
CA GLY A 437 35.36 11.28 -0.16
C GLY A 437 35.85 11.82 -1.51
N PHE A 438 35.02 11.82 -2.56
CA PHE A 438 35.35 12.37 -3.89
C PHE A 438 35.54 13.89 -3.90
N LEU A 439 35.08 14.59 -2.85
CA LEU A 439 35.42 16.00 -2.67
C LEU A 439 36.92 16.24 -2.41
N ARG A 440 37.67 15.20 -2.01
CA ARG A 440 39.13 15.29 -1.89
C ARG A 440 39.74 15.07 -3.27
N PRO A 441 40.50 16.05 -3.83
CA PRO A 441 41.05 15.95 -5.18
C PRO A 441 41.86 14.68 -5.41
N MET A 442 42.62 14.22 -4.41
CA MET A 442 43.41 13.00 -4.50
C MET A 442 42.57 11.74 -4.69
N ASN A 443 41.40 11.65 -4.05
CA ASN A 443 40.53 10.48 -4.17
C ASN A 443 39.88 10.43 -5.55
N LEU A 444 39.43 11.59 -6.05
CA LEU A 444 38.85 11.71 -7.40
C LEU A 444 39.88 11.45 -8.50
N LEU A 445 41.11 11.96 -8.35
CA LEU A 445 42.16 11.71 -9.33
C LEU A 445 42.55 10.25 -9.36
N LYS A 446 42.56 9.55 -8.20
CA LYS A 446 42.89 8.11 -8.14
C LYS A 446 41.92 7.24 -8.94
N THR A 447 40.65 7.62 -9.06
CA THR A 447 39.65 6.85 -9.82
C THR A 447 39.66 7.13 -11.32
N MET A 448 40.46 8.09 -11.79
CA MET A 448 40.59 8.39 -13.22
C MET A 448 41.84 7.71 -13.80
N GLU A 449 41.79 7.37 -15.08
CA GLU A 449 42.99 6.98 -15.83
C GLU A 449 43.93 8.16 -16.06
N LYS A 450 45.20 7.89 -16.40
CA LYS A 450 46.24 8.91 -16.58
C LYS A 450 45.81 10.05 -17.52
N GLU A 451 45.31 9.73 -18.72
CA GLU A 451 44.87 10.73 -19.70
C GLU A 451 43.61 11.51 -19.25
N GLN A 452 42.71 10.84 -18.54
CA GLN A 452 41.53 11.47 -17.95
C GLN A 452 41.90 12.45 -16.84
N ARG A 453 42.88 12.10 -15.98
CA ARG A 453 43.42 13.00 -14.94
C ARG A 453 43.98 14.28 -15.57
N ILE A 454 44.80 14.13 -16.61
CA ILE A 454 45.41 15.26 -17.31
C ILE A 454 44.32 16.14 -17.92
N THR A 455 43.34 15.55 -18.61
CA THR A 455 42.24 16.28 -19.24
C THR A 455 41.36 17.00 -18.22
N PHE A 456 41.04 16.36 -17.11
CA PHE A 456 40.28 16.96 -16.01
C PHE A 456 41.01 18.15 -15.38
N LEU A 457 42.31 17.99 -15.11
CA LEU A 457 43.14 19.08 -14.58
C LEU A 457 43.26 20.24 -15.57
N ARG A 458 43.36 19.96 -16.88
CA ARG A 458 43.32 20.99 -17.94
C ARG A 458 42.04 21.82 -17.85
N GLN A 459 40.88 21.16 -17.78
CA GLN A 459 39.58 21.84 -17.70
C GLN A 459 39.45 22.71 -16.44
N ILE A 460 39.90 22.22 -15.28
CA ILE A 460 39.90 23.00 -14.04
C ILE A 460 40.79 24.23 -14.16
N CYS A 461 42.02 24.07 -14.62
CA CYS A 461 42.98 25.16 -14.72
C CYS A 461 42.53 26.21 -15.75
N GLN A 462 41.98 25.80 -16.89
CA GLN A 462 41.42 26.71 -17.89
C GLN A 462 40.21 27.49 -17.36
N LYS A 463 39.31 26.83 -16.63
CA LYS A 463 38.10 27.47 -16.08
C LYS A 463 38.40 28.42 -14.92
N ARG A 464 39.34 28.06 -14.04
CA ARG A 464 39.62 28.80 -12.79
C ARG A 464 40.73 29.84 -12.95
N TYR A 465 41.68 29.61 -13.87
CA TYR A 465 42.85 30.45 -14.09
C TYR A 465 43.05 30.75 -15.59
N PRO A 466 42.08 31.35 -16.28
CA PRO A 466 42.13 31.52 -17.74
C PRO A 466 43.36 32.30 -18.22
N GLN A 467 43.83 33.29 -17.44
CA GLN A 467 44.98 34.12 -17.80
C GLN A 467 46.33 33.42 -17.55
N SER A 468 46.39 32.50 -16.58
CA SER A 468 47.62 31.80 -16.20
C SER A 468 47.74 30.40 -16.81
N ALA A 469 46.63 29.83 -17.27
CA ALA A 469 46.55 28.52 -17.90
C ALA A 469 47.56 28.29 -19.05
N PRO A 470 47.94 29.28 -19.88
CA PRO A 470 48.98 29.10 -20.89
C PRO A 470 50.38 28.85 -20.33
N ARG A 471 50.65 29.24 -19.07
CA ARG A 471 51.96 29.12 -18.41
C ARG A 471 52.02 28.00 -17.37
N MET A 472 50.93 27.26 -17.19
CA MET A 472 50.83 26.17 -16.21
C MET A 472 51.14 24.82 -16.85
N VAL A 473 51.82 23.97 -16.08
CA VAL A 473 52.23 22.62 -16.49
C VAL A 473 51.73 21.61 -15.47
N ILE A 474 51.20 20.50 -15.94
CA ILE A 474 50.73 19.36 -15.14
C ILE A 474 51.87 18.35 -15.09
N GLN A 475 52.45 18.15 -13.92
CA GLN A 475 53.44 17.10 -13.69
C GLN A 475 52.72 15.79 -13.33
N TYR A 476 53.11 14.68 -13.95
CA TYR A 476 52.59 13.37 -13.63
C TYR A 476 53.68 12.31 -13.74
N LEU A 477 53.50 11.19 -13.04
CA LEU A 477 54.43 10.08 -13.07
C LEU A 477 54.05 9.13 -14.22
N ASN A 478 54.99 8.83 -15.10
CA ASN A 478 54.82 7.85 -16.16
C ASN A 478 55.74 6.66 -15.93
N LYS A 479 55.20 5.46 -16.09
CA LYS A 479 55.98 4.23 -16.05
C LYS A 479 56.27 3.80 -17.48
N LEU A 480 57.54 3.88 -17.89
CA LEU A 480 57.95 3.42 -19.21
C LEU A 480 57.84 1.88 -19.28
N PRO A 481 57.54 1.29 -20.45
CA PRO A 481 57.31 -0.16 -20.59
C PRO A 481 58.44 -1.03 -20.03
N PHE A 482 59.68 -0.52 -20.01
CA PHE A 482 60.87 -1.23 -19.54
C PHE A 482 61.83 -0.32 -18.74
N GLY A 483 61.33 0.73 -18.08
CA GLY A 483 62.17 1.73 -17.39
C GLY A 483 61.65 2.17 -16.01
N PRO A 484 62.45 2.93 -15.24
CA PRO A 484 62.02 3.49 -13.97
C PRO A 484 60.87 4.49 -14.16
N GLU A 485 60.10 4.72 -13.10
CA GLU A 485 59.07 5.76 -13.10
C GLU A 485 59.73 7.13 -13.26
N GLN A 486 59.32 7.87 -14.29
CA GLN A 486 59.85 9.21 -14.59
C GLN A 486 58.75 10.24 -14.54
N TYR A 487 59.09 11.45 -14.09
CA TYR A 487 58.18 12.58 -14.13
C TYR A 487 58.10 13.13 -15.55
N GLU A 488 56.90 13.12 -16.10
CA GLU A 488 56.54 13.75 -17.36
C GLU A 488 55.67 14.99 -17.12
N TYR A 489 55.62 15.86 -18.11
CA TYR A 489 54.96 17.15 -18.03
C TYR A 489 53.99 17.33 -19.21
N ALA A 490 52.75 17.72 -18.91
CA ALA A 490 51.76 18.10 -19.91
C ALA A 490 51.39 19.58 -19.75
N SER A 491 51.31 20.32 -20.85
CA SER A 491 50.80 21.70 -20.81
C SER A 491 49.30 21.73 -20.50
N VAL A 492 48.86 22.72 -19.71
CA VAL A 492 47.44 22.93 -19.40
C VAL A 492 46.65 23.38 -20.64
N THR A 493 47.27 24.20 -21.47
CA THR A 493 46.74 24.59 -22.78
C THR A 493 47.42 23.71 -23.83
N PRO A 494 46.70 23.01 -24.71
CA PRO A 494 47.33 22.23 -25.77
C PRO A 494 48.26 23.15 -26.56
N ILE A 495 49.55 22.83 -26.58
CA ILE A 495 50.48 23.54 -27.46
C ILE A 495 50.13 23.04 -28.85
N THR A 496 49.34 23.82 -29.59
CA THR A 496 49.26 23.65 -31.03
C THR A 496 50.69 23.76 -31.53
N SER A 497 51.22 22.67 -32.10
CA SER A 497 52.53 22.69 -32.73
C SER A 497 52.54 23.92 -33.63
N PHE A 498 53.39 24.90 -33.33
CA PHE A 498 53.78 25.89 -34.31
C PHE A 498 54.41 25.08 -35.44
N ARG A 499 53.61 24.72 -36.46
CA ARG A 499 54.14 24.37 -37.77
C ARG A 499 55.02 25.55 -38.15
N ASN A 500 56.30 25.26 -38.38
CA ASN A 500 57.37 26.18 -38.79
C ASN A 500 58.15 26.84 -37.64
N VAL A 501 58.84 26.02 -36.82
CA VAL A 501 60.17 26.45 -36.36
C VAL A 501 61.16 25.95 -37.42
N PRO A 502 61.86 26.82 -38.17
CA PRO A 502 62.86 26.37 -39.13
C PRO A 502 63.94 25.58 -38.38
N LYS A 503 64.27 24.39 -38.88
CA LYS A 503 65.41 23.61 -38.38
C LYS A 503 66.67 24.46 -38.55
N ARG A 504 67.40 24.70 -37.46
CA ARG A 504 68.73 25.30 -37.51
C ARG A 504 69.63 24.47 -38.42
N GLN A 505 70.41 25.14 -39.26
CA GLN A 505 71.44 24.48 -40.05
C GLN A 505 72.57 24.01 -39.11
N SER A 506 73.41 23.09 -39.59
CA SER A 506 74.50 22.49 -38.81
C SER A 506 75.58 23.49 -38.35
N ASP A 507 75.51 24.74 -38.82
CA ASP A 507 76.36 25.86 -38.40
C ASP A 507 75.72 26.78 -37.33
N GLY A 508 74.50 26.47 -36.89
CA GLY A 508 73.79 27.21 -35.86
C GLY A 508 73.01 28.44 -36.35
N SER A 509 72.97 28.71 -37.67
CA SER A 509 72.17 29.80 -38.23
C SER A 509 70.68 29.42 -38.40
N ILE A 510 69.81 30.43 -38.35
CA ILE A 510 68.38 30.35 -38.66
C ILE A 510 68.19 31.04 -40.01
N PRO A 511 67.45 30.46 -40.98
CA PRO A 511 67.17 31.10 -42.27
C PRO A 511 66.33 32.37 -42.14
#